data_AF-A0A165LFL5-F1
#
_entry.id   AF-A0A165LFL5-F1
#
_cell.length_a   1.000
_cell.length_b   1.000
_cell.length_c   1.000
_cell.angle_alpha   90.00
_cell.angle_beta   90.00
_cell.angle_gamma   90.00
#
_symmetry.space_group_name_H-M   'P 1'
#
loop_
_entity.id
_entity.type
_entity.pdbx_description
1 polymer ?
#
loop_
_entity_poly.entity_id
_entity_poly.type
_entity_poly.pdbx_seq_one_letter_code
_entity_poly.pdbx_strand_id
1 'polypeptide(L)' 'MGKRQIIYRPDRIANNQELVNREVNLVTREARVWHGILTVVGASEVELKDARSGRHRFSITEIEKIYSDIKTEY' A
#
# COMPACT_ATOMS: atom_id res chain seq x y z
N MET A 1 -7.14 20.82 -9.30
CA MET A 1 -6.91 19.98 -8.11
C MET A 1 -5.54 19.34 -8.21
N GLY A 2 -4.60 19.69 -7.33
CA GLY A 2 -3.29 19.04 -7.28
C GLY A 2 -3.39 17.72 -6.50
N LYS A 3 -2.99 16.61 -7.10
CA LYS A 3 -2.89 15.33 -6.40
C LYS A 3 -1.51 15.24 -5.76
N ARG A 4 -1.44 15.04 -4.44
CA ARG A 4 -0.17 14.70 -3.78
C ARG A 4 -0.10 13.18 -3.63
N GLN A 5 0.92 12.58 -4.24
CA GLN A 5 1.21 11.18 -4.06
C GLN A 5 2.32 11.01 -3.02
N ILE A 6 2.11 10.13 -2.04
CA ILE A 6 3.13 9.69 -1.10
C ILE A 6 3.65 8.33 -1.52
N ILE A 7 4.97 8.20 -1.52
CA ILE A 7 5.67 6.95 -1.83
C ILE A 7 6.27 6.40 -0.54
N TYR A 8 5.81 5.23 -0.12
CA TYR A 8 6.34 4.51 1.03
C TYR A 8 7.33 3.45 0.54
N ARG A 9 8.56 3.51 1.05
CA ARG A 9 9.61 2.50 0.85
C ARG A 9 9.50 1.41 1.94
N PRO A 10 10.13 0.24 1.79
CA PRO A 10 9.97 -0.88 2.72
C PRO A 10 10.23 -0.52 4.19
N ASP A 11 11.20 0.34 4.46
CA ASP A 11 11.55 0.85 5.80
C ASP A 11 10.45 1.71 6.44
N ARG A 12 9.53 2.26 5.64
CA ARG A 12 8.40 3.09 6.07
C ARG A 12 7.04 2.39 5.98
N ILE A 13 7.01 1.13 5.56
CA ILE A 13 5.78 0.34 5.47
C ILE A 13 5.53 -0.42 6.78
N ALA A 14 6.58 -1.02 7.36
CA ALA A 14 6.45 -1.83 8.57
C ALA A 14 5.81 -1.04 9.73
N ASN A 15 4.76 -1.62 10.31
CA ASN A 15 3.98 -1.03 11.40
C ASN A 15 3.36 0.35 11.11
N ASN A 16 3.31 0.78 9.84
CA ASN A 16 2.78 2.09 9.50
C ASN A 16 1.25 2.07 9.44
N GLN A 17 0.63 2.48 10.55
CA GLN A 17 -0.83 2.51 10.68
C GLN A 17 -1.51 3.55 9.78
N GLU A 18 -0.80 4.55 9.27
CA GLU A 18 -1.39 5.54 8.34
C GLU A 18 -1.80 4.92 6.99
N LEU A 19 -1.19 3.79 6.64
CA LEU A 19 -1.47 3.03 5.42
C LEU A 19 -2.73 2.16 5.55
N VAL A 20 -3.19 1.86 6.76
CA VAL A 20 -4.40 1.05 6.98
C VAL A 20 -5.62 1.82 6.47
N ASN A 21 -6.51 1.11 5.77
CA ASN A 21 -7.69 1.63 5.08
C ASN A 21 -7.39 2.67 3.97
N ARG A 22 -6.15 2.74 3.48
CA ARG A 22 -5.80 3.55 2.31
C ARG A 22 -5.91 2.74 1.03
N GLU A 23 -6.47 3.38 0.01
CA GLU A 23 -6.39 2.92 -1.37
C GLU A 23 -4.98 3.20 -1.90
N VAL A 24 -4.31 2.15 -2.40
CA VAL A 24 -2.91 2.22 -2.79
C VAL A 24 -2.64 1.45 -4.08
N ASN A 25 -1.50 1.75 -4.68
CA ASN A 25 -0.83 0.86 -5.62
C ASN A 25 0.42 0.29 -4.95
N LEU A 26 0.41 -1.01 -4.67
CA LEU A 26 1.52 -1.76 -4.12
C LEU A 26 2.34 -2.33 -5.28
N VAL A 27 3.63 -2.01 -5.34
CA VAL A 27 4.56 -2.56 -6.32
C VAL A 27 5.44 -3.59 -5.63
N THR A 28 5.44 -4.79 -6.19
CA THR A 28 6.30 -5.89 -5.75
C THR A 28 7.66 -5.83 -6.44
N ARG A 29 8.68 -6.47 -5.86
CA ARG A 29 10.02 -6.59 -6.46
C ARG A 29 10.03 -7.35 -7.79
N GLU A 30 9.00 -8.15 -8.06
CA GLU A 30 8.78 -8.81 -9.35
C GLU A 30 8.20 -7.87 -10.42
N ALA A 31 8.18 -6.56 -10.17
CA ALA A 31 7.61 -5.53 -11.05
C ALA A 31 6.10 -5.73 -11.33
N ARG A 32 5.36 -6.35 -10.40
CA ARG A 32 3.90 -6.47 -10.46
C ARG A 32 3.24 -5.40 -9.60
N VAL A 33 2.15 -4.83 -10.10
CA VAL A 33 1.36 -3.81 -9.41
C VAL A 33 0.04 -4.40 -8.94
N TRP A 34 -0.25 -4.21 -7.65
CA TRP A 34 -1.51 -4.56 -7.02
C TRP A 34 -2.24 -3.31 -6.57
N HIS A 35 -3.48 -3.18 -6.98
CA HIS A 35 -4.34 -2.06 -6.65
C HIS A 35 -5.44 -2.50 -5.69
N GLY A 36 -5.62 -1.77 -4.60
CA GLY A 36 -6.65 -2.07 -3.62
C GLY A 36 -6.48 -1.29 -2.32
N ILE A 37 -7.16 -1.75 -1.28
CA ILE A 37 -7.16 -1.14 0.06
C ILE A 37 -6.32 -1.99 0.99
N LEU A 38 -5.35 -1.39 1.69
CA LEU A 38 -4.62 -2.11 2.73
C LEU A 38 -5.52 -2.30 3.95
N THR A 39 -5.83 -3.55 4.30
CA THR A 39 -6.67 -3.89 5.46
C THR A 39 -5.84 -4.13 6.71
N VAL A 40 -4.60 -4.59 6.56
CA VAL A 40 -3.67 -4.86 7.66
C VAL A 40 -2.27 -4.41 7.26
N VAL A 41 -1.57 -3.74 8.17
CA VAL A 41 -0.15 -3.39 8.03
C VAL A 41 0.56 -3.79 9.33
N GLY A 42 1.31 -4.89 9.25
CA GLY A 42 2.07 -5.44 10.37
C GLY A 42 3.57 -5.13 10.28
N ALA A 43 4.35 -5.82 11.11
CA ALA A 43 5.80 -5.66 11.15
C ALA A 43 6.53 -6.37 10.00
N SER A 44 5.95 -7.45 9.47
CA SER A 44 6.57 -8.31 8.45
C SER A 44 5.73 -8.51 7.20
N GLU A 45 4.42 -8.23 7.28
CA GLU A 45 3.46 -8.46 6.22
C GLU A 45 2.41 -7.34 6.14
N VAL A 46 1.80 -7.24 4.97
CA VAL A 46 0.62 -6.40 4.73
C VAL A 46 -0.47 -7.21 4.04
N GLU A 47 -1.72 -6.89 4.30
CA GLU A 47 -2.87 -7.45 3.61
C GLU A 47 -3.52 -6.38 2.74
N LEU A 48 -3.74 -6.70 1.46
CA LEU A 48 -4.40 -5.86 0.48
C LEU A 48 -5.70 -6.53 0.03
N LYS A 49 -6.80 -5.80 0.12
CA LYS A 49 -8.09 -6.18 -0.45
C LYS A 49 -8.27 -5.51 -1.80
N ASP A 50 -8.39 -6.31 -2.86
CA ASP A 50 -8.63 -5.80 -4.21
C ASP A 50 -10.11 -5.41 -4.43
N ALA A 51 -10.40 -4.78 -5.58
CA ALA A 51 -11.74 -4.34 -5.96
C ALA A 51 -12.75 -5.50 -6.15
N ARG A 52 -12.27 -6.72 -6.39
CA ARG A 52 -13.07 -7.95 -6.51
C ARG A 52 -13.24 -8.67 -5.17
N SER A 53 -12.87 -8.02 -4.07
CA SER A 53 -12.86 -8.56 -2.70
C SER A 53 -11.88 -9.72 -2.47
N GLY A 54 -10.93 -9.94 -3.38
CA GLY A 54 -9.79 -10.84 -3.15
C GLY A 54 -8.87 -10.25 -2.08
N ARG A 55 -8.36 -11.09 -1.19
CA ARG A 55 -7.40 -10.70 -0.15
C ARG A 55 -6.04 -11.30 -0.48
N HIS A 56 -5.02 -10.45 -0.51
CA HIS A 56 -3.66 -10.82 -0.86
C HIS A 56 -2.75 -10.41 0.28
N ARG A 57 -1.88 -11.33 0.72
CA ARG A 57 -0.85 -11.03 1.72
C ARG A 57 0.51 -10.94 1.04
N PHE A 58 1.25 -9.92 1.39
CA PHE A 58 2.60 -9.68 0.89
C PHE A 58 3.56 -9.54 2.06
N SER A 59 4.72 -10.18 1.99
CA SER A 59 5.80 -9.86 2.91
C SER A 59 6.36 -8.49 2.57
N ILE A 60 6.75 -7.71 3.59
CA ILE A 60 7.39 -6.40 3.39
C ILE A 60 8.67 -6.53 2.54
N THR A 61 9.35 -7.67 2.61
CA THR A 61 10.56 -7.93 1.82
C THR A 61 10.26 -8.12 0.32
N GLU A 62 9.04 -8.50 -0.05
CA GLU A 62 8.59 -8.67 -1.44
C GLU A 62 8.08 -7.35 -2.04
N ILE A 63 7.81 -6.35 -1.20
CA ILE A 63 7.32 -5.04 -1.60
C ILE A 63 8.51 -4.16 -1.99
N GLU A 64 8.44 -3.54 -3.15
CA GLU A 64 9.39 -2.50 -3.58
C GLU A 64 8.97 -1.13 -3.04
N LYS A 65 7.69 -0.78 -3.20
CA LYS A 65 7.13 0.52 -2.80
C LYS A 65 5.60 0.50 -2.80
N ILE A 66 5.01 1.38 -2.01
CA ILE A 66 3.56 1.63 -1.99
C ILE A 66 3.30 3.08 -2.36
N TYR A 67 2.43 3.30 -3.34
CA TYR A 67 1.93 4.61 -3.72
C TYR A 67 0.56 4.84 -3.08
N SER A 68 0.44 5.91 -2.30
CA SER A 68 -0.83 6.33 -1.68
C SER A 68 -1.13 7.76 -2.09
N ASP A 69 -2.33 8.00 -2.58
CA ASP A 69 -2.75 9.34 -2.98
C ASP A 69 -3.47 10.05 -1.83
N ILE A 70 -3.04 11.29 -1.56
CA ILE A 70 -3.75 12.18 -0.63
C ILE A 70 -4.52 13.20 -1.47
N LYS A 71 -5.84 13.16 -1.34
CA LYS A 71 -6.71 14.24 -1.79
C LYS A 71 -6.68 15.34 -0.72
N THR A 72 -6.13 16.49 -1.06
CA THR A 72 -6.26 17.69 -0.24
C THR A 72 -7.42 18.50 -0.83
N GLU A 73 -8.50 18.66 -0.08
CA GLU A 73 -9.53 19.65 -0.40
C GLU A 73 -9.00 21.03 0.05
N TYR A 74 -8.99 22.00 -0.86
CA TYR A 74 -8.77 23.40 -0.54
C TYR A 74 -10.12 24.08 -0.35
#